data_AF-A0A6L8GBP7-F1
#
_entry.id   AF-A0A6L8GBP7-F1
#
_cell.length_a   1.000
_cell.length_b   1.000
_cell.length_c   1.000
_cell.angle_alpha   90.00
_cell.angle_beta   90.00
_cell.angle_gamma   90.00
#
_symmetry.space_group_name_H-M   'P 1'
#
loop_
_entity.id
_entity.type
_entity.pdbx_description
1 polymer ?
#
loop_
_entity_poly.entity_id
_entity_poly.type
_entity_poly.pdbx_seq_one_letter_code
_entity_poly.pdbx_strand_id
1 'polypeptide(L)'
;MTEAFFQGLGMVLEPSAFFALAVGILCGLVIGIIPGLGGGIGIVLLLPFTFGMDSTSAFALLLGMYAVTMTGDTVTSVMLGIPGTAASQATILDGYPLAKQGQAQRALGAAFACSAFGGLFGALILALSLPLLKPLLRSFTNAELFMLGVLGISMVGALSGKSVFKGLATGALGVLIATIGYSQNEAVPRYFFGTEYLLDGAPLLPIVLGLFALPEMVDLAVRNISIAREGMIRDTGGRELM
;
A
#
# COMPACT_ATOMS: atom_id res chain seq x y z
N MET A 1 19.47 -21.19 10.76
CA MET A 1 18.82 -20.00 10.15
C MET A 1 19.51 -19.59 8.86
N THR A 2 20.83 -19.51 8.84
CA THR A 2 21.63 -19.31 7.62
C THR A 2 21.35 -20.37 6.56
N GLU A 3 21.24 -21.64 6.95
CA GLU A 3 20.91 -22.74 6.04
C GLU A 3 19.54 -22.56 5.36
N ALA A 4 18.49 -22.25 6.14
CA ALA A 4 17.17 -21.95 5.60
C ALA A 4 17.16 -20.71 4.68
N PHE A 5 18.03 -19.73 4.92
CA PHE A 5 18.19 -18.57 4.04
C PHE A 5 18.79 -18.98 2.70
N PHE A 6 19.90 -19.72 2.68
CA PHE A 6 20.50 -20.20 1.43
C PHE A 6 19.60 -21.17 0.68
N GLN A 7 18.85 -22.01 1.40
CA GLN A 7 17.86 -22.90 0.81
C GLN A 7 16.72 -22.11 0.15
N GLY A 8 16.17 -21.10 0.84
CA GLY A 8 15.14 -20.23 0.27
C GLY A 8 15.63 -19.43 -0.95
N LEU A 9 16.88 -18.96 -0.92
CA LEU A 9 17.50 -18.31 -2.07
C LEU A 9 17.61 -19.27 -3.27
N GLY A 10 18.00 -20.53 -3.01
CA GLY A 10 18.03 -21.57 -4.05
C GLY A 10 16.65 -21.86 -4.64
N MET A 11 15.62 -21.93 -3.80
CA MET A 11 14.23 -22.16 -4.21
C MET A 11 13.69 -21.04 -5.13
N VAL A 12 14.00 -19.78 -4.83
CA VAL A 12 13.54 -18.63 -5.65
C VAL A 12 14.25 -18.57 -7.00
N LEU A 13 15.48 -19.09 -7.09
CA LEU A 13 16.25 -19.13 -8.32
C LEU A 13 15.87 -20.32 -9.23
N GLU A 14 15.02 -21.24 -8.76
CA GLU A 14 14.49 -22.30 -9.60
C GLU A 14 13.68 -21.70 -10.77
N PRO A 15 13.80 -22.23 -12.00
CA PRO A 15 13.22 -21.58 -13.19
C PRO A 15 11.71 -21.31 -13.10
N SER A 16 10.94 -22.23 -12.51
CA SER A 16 9.50 -22.08 -12.30
C SER A 16 9.18 -20.94 -11.33
N ALA A 17 9.84 -20.91 -10.18
CA ALA A 17 9.66 -19.90 -9.16
C ALA A 17 10.13 -18.52 -9.64
N PHE A 18 11.26 -18.46 -10.34
CA PHE A 18 11.78 -17.22 -10.91
C PHE A 18 10.85 -16.66 -12.00
N PHE A 19 10.32 -17.52 -12.87
CA PHE A 19 9.35 -17.11 -13.87
C PHE A 19 8.05 -16.60 -13.22
N ALA A 20 7.53 -17.32 -12.22
CA ALA A 20 6.38 -16.90 -11.45
C ALA A 20 6.62 -15.56 -10.74
N LEU A 21 7.80 -15.35 -10.15
CA LEU A 21 8.22 -14.09 -9.55
C LEU A 21 8.20 -12.95 -10.58
N ALA A 22 8.77 -13.17 -11.77
CA ALA A 22 8.83 -12.17 -12.83
C ALA A 22 7.42 -11.79 -13.33
N VAL A 23 6.54 -12.78 -13.54
CA VAL A 23 5.13 -12.54 -13.87
C VAL A 23 4.44 -11.76 -12.76
N GLY A 24 4.68 -12.14 -11.51
CA GLY A 24 4.16 -11.45 -10.33
C GLY A 24 4.56 -9.98 -10.33
N ILE A 25 5.84 -9.69 -10.52
CA ILE A 25 6.38 -8.33 -10.61
C ILE A 25 5.68 -7.53 -11.72
N LEU A 26 5.53 -8.09 -12.92
CA LEU A 26 4.87 -7.40 -14.03
C LEU A 26 3.40 -7.10 -13.70
N CYS A 27 2.66 -8.07 -13.18
CA CYS A 27 1.29 -7.88 -12.72
C CYS A 27 1.20 -6.82 -11.61
N GLY A 28 2.14 -6.83 -10.65
CA GLY A 28 2.17 -5.90 -9.53
C GLY A 28 2.42 -4.47 -9.97
N LEU A 29 3.28 -4.26 -10.97
CA LEU A 29 3.49 -2.94 -11.55
C LEU A 29 2.22 -2.41 -12.24
N VAL A 30 1.53 -3.26 -13.01
CA VAL A 30 0.26 -2.89 -13.65
C VAL A 30 -0.82 -2.56 -12.61
N ILE A 31 -0.98 -3.43 -11.61
CA ILE A 31 -1.93 -3.27 -10.51
C ILE A 31 -1.63 -1.99 -9.71
N GLY A 32 -0.36 -1.72 -9.43
CA GLY A 32 0.06 -0.52 -8.70
C GLY A 32 -0.26 0.78 -9.44
N ILE A 33 -0.23 0.76 -10.78
CA ILE A 33 -0.61 1.93 -11.59
C ILE A 33 -2.13 2.17 -11.59
N ILE A 34 -2.96 1.21 -11.20
CA ILE A 34 -4.41 1.41 -11.15
C ILE A 34 -4.78 2.03 -9.79
N PRO A 35 -5.27 3.28 -9.75
CA PRO A 35 -5.64 3.92 -8.50
C PRO A 35 -6.70 3.10 -7.77
N GLY A 36 -6.44 2.81 -6.50
CA GLY A 36 -7.39 2.13 -5.63
C GLY A 36 -7.50 0.62 -5.80
N LEU A 37 -6.64 -0.03 -6.60
CA LEU A 37 -6.56 -1.49 -6.60
C LEU A 37 -5.68 -2.00 -5.44
N GLY A 38 -4.50 -1.40 -5.27
CA GLY A 38 -3.58 -1.73 -4.17
C GLY A 38 -3.10 -3.19 -4.14
N GLY A 39 -2.19 -3.50 -3.20
CA GLY A 39 -1.58 -4.84 -3.13
C GLY A 39 -2.54 -5.94 -2.67
N GLY A 40 -3.51 -5.60 -1.82
CA GLY A 40 -4.49 -6.57 -1.28
C GLY A 40 -5.39 -7.16 -2.36
N ILE A 41 -6.00 -6.32 -3.20
CA ILE A 41 -6.84 -6.78 -4.32
C ILE A 41 -5.99 -7.56 -5.32
N GLY A 42 -4.75 -7.14 -5.56
CA GLY A 42 -3.81 -7.87 -6.41
C GLY A 42 -3.58 -9.31 -5.95
N ILE A 43 -3.45 -9.55 -4.64
CA ILE A 43 -3.33 -10.91 -4.09
C ILE A 43 -4.59 -11.69 -4.39
N VAL A 44 -5.77 -11.12 -4.12
CA VAL A 44 -7.07 -11.77 -4.34
C VAL A 44 -7.26 -12.15 -5.81
N LEU A 45 -6.86 -11.28 -6.75
CA LEU A 45 -6.96 -11.54 -8.19
C LEU A 45 -6.02 -12.65 -8.67
N LEU A 46 -4.83 -12.76 -8.07
CA LEU A 46 -3.85 -13.80 -8.44
C LEU A 46 -4.04 -15.12 -7.71
N LEU A 47 -4.76 -15.14 -6.58
CA LEU A 47 -4.96 -16.32 -5.75
C LEU A 47 -5.55 -17.53 -6.49
N PRO A 48 -6.54 -17.39 -7.40
CA PRO A 48 -7.04 -18.54 -8.17
C PRO A 48 -5.98 -19.21 -9.04
N PHE A 49 -4.98 -18.46 -9.51
CA PHE A 49 -3.92 -18.96 -10.37
C PHE A 49 -2.87 -19.76 -9.57
N THR A 50 -2.83 -19.62 -8.24
CA THR A 50 -1.87 -20.35 -7.40
C THR A 50 -2.32 -21.76 -7.04
N PHE A 51 -3.60 -22.11 -7.19
CA PHE A 51 -4.12 -23.42 -6.78
C PHE A 51 -3.52 -24.61 -7.55
N GLY A 52 -3.03 -24.39 -8.77
CA GLY A 52 -2.35 -25.41 -9.57
C GLY A 52 -0.82 -25.37 -9.48
N MET A 53 -0.25 -24.44 -8.72
CA MET A 53 1.19 -24.20 -8.64
C MET A 53 1.79 -24.92 -7.42
N ASP A 54 3.08 -25.24 -7.48
CA ASP A 54 3.82 -25.61 -6.28
C ASP A 54 3.91 -24.41 -5.31
N SER A 55 4.06 -24.69 -4.02
CA SER A 55 4.06 -23.65 -2.98
C SER A 55 5.13 -22.58 -3.22
N THR A 56 6.31 -22.96 -3.70
CA THR A 56 7.41 -22.02 -3.94
C THR A 56 7.04 -21.03 -5.03
N SER A 57 6.59 -21.52 -6.19
CA SER A 57 6.17 -20.70 -7.32
C SER A 57 4.94 -19.85 -6.98
N ALA A 58 3.98 -20.39 -6.23
CA ALA A 58 2.81 -19.67 -5.76
C ALA A 58 3.19 -18.47 -4.87
N PHE A 59 4.05 -18.70 -3.86
CA PHE A 59 4.54 -17.61 -3.00
C PHE A 59 5.41 -16.62 -3.77
N ALA A 60 6.25 -17.09 -4.70
CA ALA A 60 7.07 -16.23 -5.55
C ALA A 60 6.20 -15.27 -6.39
N LEU A 61 5.12 -15.78 -7.01
CA LEU A 61 4.15 -14.98 -7.76
C LEU A 61 3.51 -13.90 -6.87
N LEU A 62 2.92 -14.31 -5.74
CA LEU A 62 2.16 -13.41 -4.87
C LEU A 62 3.05 -12.36 -4.21
N LEU A 63 4.23 -12.76 -3.71
CA LEU A 63 5.19 -11.86 -3.09
C LEU A 63 5.82 -10.92 -4.13
N GLY A 64 6.16 -11.41 -5.32
CA GLY A 64 6.68 -10.60 -6.41
C GLY A 64 5.71 -9.48 -6.80
N MET A 65 4.42 -9.82 -6.94
CA MET A 65 3.36 -8.85 -7.21
C MET A 65 3.21 -7.85 -6.07
N TYR A 66 3.06 -8.32 -4.84
CA TYR A 66 2.82 -7.46 -3.69
C TYR A 66 3.99 -6.49 -3.44
N ALA A 67 5.24 -6.97 -3.57
CA ALA A 67 6.44 -6.19 -3.30
C ALA A 67 6.59 -4.96 -4.20
N VAL A 68 6.16 -5.04 -5.46
CA VAL A 68 6.32 -3.93 -6.42
C VAL A 68 5.06 -3.08 -6.59
N THR A 69 3.95 -3.46 -5.95
CA THR A 69 2.69 -2.72 -6.07
C THR A 69 2.86 -1.27 -5.56
N MET A 70 3.60 -1.08 -4.47
CA MET A 70 3.89 0.26 -3.90
C MET A 70 4.80 1.09 -4.83
N THR A 71 5.70 0.42 -5.55
CA THR A 71 6.52 1.06 -6.57
C THR A 71 5.65 1.53 -7.75
N GLY A 72 4.69 0.73 -8.20
CA GLY A 72 3.74 1.13 -9.25
C GLY A 72 2.87 2.32 -8.84
N ASP A 73 2.37 2.31 -7.60
CA ASP A 73 1.53 3.37 -7.00
C ASP A 73 2.23 4.75 -6.97
N THR A 74 3.56 4.76 -6.92
CA THR A 74 4.35 5.99 -7.02
C THR A 74 4.08 6.74 -8.33
N VAL A 75 3.84 6.03 -9.44
CA VAL A 75 3.60 6.66 -10.75
C VAL A 75 2.31 7.49 -10.73
N THR A 76 1.20 6.92 -10.29
CA THR A 76 -0.09 7.62 -10.22
C THR A 76 -0.10 8.69 -9.15
N SER A 77 0.54 8.44 -8.01
CA SER A 77 0.68 9.43 -6.95
C SER A 77 1.44 10.68 -7.42
N VAL A 78 2.55 10.50 -8.15
CA VAL A 78 3.35 11.63 -8.66
C VAL A 78 2.68 12.30 -9.86
N MET A 79 2.17 11.54 -10.82
CA MET A 79 1.68 12.09 -12.09
C MET A 79 0.25 12.62 -12.02
N LEU A 80 -0.61 11.93 -11.27
CA LEU A 80 -2.05 12.23 -11.21
C LEU A 80 -2.47 12.84 -9.87
N GLY A 81 -1.65 12.72 -8.82
CA GLY A 81 -2.01 13.18 -7.48
C GLY A 81 -3.09 12.31 -6.82
N ILE A 82 -3.32 11.10 -7.34
CA ILE A 82 -4.32 10.16 -6.83
C ILE A 82 -3.59 8.96 -6.24
N PRO A 83 -3.73 8.69 -4.92
CA PRO A 83 -3.00 7.61 -4.28
C PRO A 83 -3.65 6.26 -4.63
N GLY A 84 -2.83 5.29 -5.02
CA GLY A 84 -3.23 3.89 -5.13
C GLY A 84 -3.39 3.21 -3.78
N THR A 85 -2.61 3.63 -2.77
CA THR A 85 -2.64 3.10 -1.40
C THR A 85 -2.52 4.21 -0.36
N ALA A 86 -2.86 3.90 0.90
CA ALA A 86 -2.68 4.85 2.00
C ALA A 86 -1.21 5.27 2.20
N ALA A 87 -0.25 4.38 1.89
CA ALA A 87 1.17 4.63 2.07
C ALA A 87 1.72 5.67 1.08
N SER A 88 1.16 5.77 -0.13
CA SER A 88 1.63 6.71 -1.16
C SER A 88 1.11 8.13 -1.00
N GLN A 89 0.25 8.40 -0.02
CA GLN A 89 -0.23 9.75 0.26
C GLN A 89 0.90 10.72 0.59
N ALA A 90 1.90 10.26 1.37
CA ALA A 90 3.09 11.05 1.65
C ALA A 90 3.84 11.41 0.35
N THR A 91 3.88 10.49 -0.62
CA THR A 91 4.51 10.70 -1.94
C THR A 91 3.79 11.77 -2.75
N ILE A 92 2.47 11.92 -2.60
CA ILE A 92 1.70 12.98 -3.31
C ILE A 92 2.11 14.36 -2.83
N LEU A 93 2.32 14.53 -1.51
CA LEU A 93 2.61 15.84 -0.90
C LEU A 93 3.84 16.51 -1.53
N ASP A 94 4.86 15.73 -1.89
CA ASP A 94 6.08 16.24 -2.52
C ASP A 94 6.10 16.00 -4.03
N GLY A 95 5.68 14.81 -4.47
CA GLY A 95 5.82 14.34 -5.84
C GLY A 95 4.87 15.03 -6.82
N TYR A 96 3.60 15.20 -6.47
CA TYR A 96 2.61 15.82 -7.36
C TYR A 96 2.89 17.32 -7.60
N PRO A 97 3.28 18.13 -6.60
CA PRO A 97 3.76 19.50 -6.84
C PRO A 97 4.98 19.57 -7.74
N LEU A 98 5.96 18.66 -7.58
CA LEU A 98 7.14 18.61 -8.46
C LEU A 98 6.76 18.24 -9.90
N ALA A 99 5.83 17.30 -10.10
CA ALA A 99 5.31 16.95 -11.41
C ALA A 99 4.62 18.15 -12.08
N LYS A 100 3.80 18.91 -11.33
CA LYS A 100 3.17 20.16 -11.82
C LYS A 100 4.18 21.24 -12.24
N GLN A 101 5.41 21.20 -11.71
CA GLN A 101 6.51 22.09 -12.10
C GLN A 101 7.33 21.58 -13.29
N GLY A 102 6.88 20.51 -13.96
CA GLY A 102 7.63 19.86 -15.05
C GLY A 102 8.79 19.00 -14.56
N GLN A 103 8.94 18.79 -13.25
CA GLN A 103 10.02 18.00 -12.65
C GLN A 103 9.60 16.57 -12.33
N ALA A 104 8.62 16.02 -13.07
CA ALA A 104 8.09 14.67 -12.85
C ALA A 104 9.19 13.59 -12.90
N GLN A 105 10.14 13.71 -13.84
CA GLN A 105 11.28 12.80 -13.95
C GLN A 105 12.15 12.79 -12.68
N ARG A 106 12.36 13.97 -12.08
CA ARG A 106 13.14 14.12 -10.84
C ARG A 106 12.39 13.51 -9.66
N ALA A 107 11.08 13.75 -9.56
CA ALA A 107 10.24 13.18 -8.52
C ALA A 107 10.20 11.64 -8.60
N LEU A 108 9.92 11.09 -9.79
CA LEU A 108 9.90 9.64 -10.01
C LEU A 108 11.28 9.01 -9.80
N GLY A 109 12.35 9.62 -10.31
CA GLY A 109 13.72 9.13 -10.14
C GLY A 109 14.14 9.07 -8.67
N ALA A 110 13.84 10.12 -7.89
CA ALA A 110 14.09 10.12 -6.45
C ALA A 110 13.27 9.05 -5.74
N ALA A 111 11.97 8.97 -6.02
CA ALA A 111 11.08 8.01 -5.38
C ALA A 111 11.48 6.55 -5.67
N PHE A 112 11.79 6.22 -6.93
CA PHE A 112 12.25 4.87 -7.30
C PHE A 112 13.60 4.52 -6.72
N ALA A 113 14.55 5.46 -6.69
CA ALA A 113 15.84 5.24 -6.05
C ALA A 113 15.66 4.96 -4.54
N CYS A 114 14.93 5.84 -3.84
CA CYS A 114 14.63 5.66 -2.42
C CYS A 114 13.88 4.35 -2.15
N SER A 115 12.93 3.96 -2.99
CA SER A 115 12.20 2.69 -2.87
C SER A 115 13.11 1.48 -3.06
N ALA A 116 13.99 1.49 -4.07
CA ALA A 116 14.92 0.40 -4.32
C ALA A 116 15.92 0.23 -3.16
N PHE A 117 16.54 1.33 -2.71
CA PHE A 117 17.46 1.30 -1.58
C PHE A 117 16.75 0.95 -0.26
N GLY A 118 15.60 1.56 0.01
CA GLY A 118 14.80 1.29 1.21
C GLY A 118 14.29 -0.15 1.26
N GLY A 119 13.88 -0.72 0.13
CA GLY A 119 13.47 -2.11 0.00
C GLY A 119 14.62 -3.08 0.29
N LEU A 120 15.79 -2.88 -0.34
CA LEU A 120 16.95 -3.74 -0.13
C LEU A 120 17.49 -3.62 1.31
N PHE A 121 17.63 -2.39 1.81
CA PHE A 121 18.09 -2.12 3.16
C PHE A 121 17.12 -2.67 4.21
N GLY A 122 15.82 -2.47 4.01
CA GLY A 122 14.77 -3.02 4.86
C GLY A 122 14.75 -4.55 4.86
N ALA A 123 14.88 -5.19 3.69
CA ALA A 123 14.97 -6.64 3.58
C ALA A 123 16.20 -7.20 4.33
N LEU A 124 17.35 -6.51 4.23
CA LEU A 124 18.57 -6.89 4.94
C LEU A 124 18.41 -6.75 6.47
N ILE A 125 17.88 -5.62 6.94
CA ILE A 125 17.58 -5.43 8.37
C ILE A 125 16.60 -6.48 8.88
N LEU A 126 15.54 -6.75 8.12
CA LEU A 126 14.54 -7.76 8.48
C LEU A 126 15.20 -9.14 8.60
N ALA A 127 16.00 -9.54 7.61
CA ALA A 127 16.71 -10.81 7.62
C ALA A 127 17.63 -10.97 8.84
N LEU A 128 18.37 -9.91 9.20
CA LEU A 128 19.22 -9.88 10.39
C LEU A 128 18.44 -9.87 11.70
N SER A 129 17.23 -9.31 11.69
CA SER A 129 16.35 -9.22 12.86
C SER A 129 15.55 -10.51 13.11
N LEU A 130 15.40 -11.40 12.13
CA LEU A 130 14.63 -12.64 12.25
C LEU A 130 15.02 -13.54 13.46
N PRO A 131 16.30 -13.71 13.85
CA PRO A 131 16.66 -14.50 15.02
C PRO A 131 16.10 -13.94 16.33
N LEU A 132 15.97 -12.62 16.43
CA LEU A 132 15.39 -11.91 17.56
C LEU A 132 13.86 -11.91 17.50
N LEU A 133 13.30 -11.71 16.30
CA LEU A 133 11.85 -11.64 16.09
C LEU A 133 11.15 -12.99 16.26
N LYS A 134 11.76 -14.11 15.85
CA LYS A 134 11.13 -15.44 15.94
C LYS A 134 10.71 -15.84 17.37
N PRO A 135 11.58 -15.80 18.39
CA PRO A 135 11.19 -16.14 19.75
C PRO A 135 10.20 -15.12 20.32
N LEU A 136 10.31 -13.85 19.94
CA LEU A 136 9.39 -12.79 20.35
C LEU A 136 7.98 -13.02 19.78
N LEU A 137 7.85 -13.37 18.50
CA LEU A 137 6.57 -13.71 17.88
C LEU A 137 5.95 -14.97 18.52
N ARG A 138 6.78 -15.94 18.92
CA ARG A 138 6.34 -17.15 19.64
C ARG A 138 5.85 -16.84 21.06
N SER A 139 6.33 -15.78 21.70
CA SER A 139 5.88 -15.38 23.04
C SER A 139 4.63 -14.52 23.03
N PHE A 140 4.19 -14.02 21.86
CA PHE A 140 2.99 -13.20 21.77
C PHE A 140 1.76 -14.11 21.82
N THR A 141 0.93 -13.90 22.83
CA THR A 141 -0.38 -14.53 22.96
C THR A 141 -1.48 -13.48 22.77
N ASN A 142 -2.73 -13.87 22.98
CA ASN A 142 -3.89 -12.98 22.83
C ASN A 142 -3.76 -11.70 23.69
N ALA A 143 -3.13 -11.78 24.87
CA ALA A 143 -2.93 -10.62 25.75
C ALA A 143 -1.94 -9.61 25.17
N GLU A 144 -0.79 -10.06 24.65
CA GLU A 144 0.21 -9.19 24.02
C GLU A 144 -0.34 -8.54 22.76
N LEU A 145 -1.07 -9.30 21.93
CA LEU A 145 -1.74 -8.76 20.74
C LEU A 145 -2.79 -7.70 21.10
N PHE A 146 -3.54 -7.90 22.18
CA PHE A 146 -4.46 -6.88 22.69
C PHE A 146 -3.72 -5.61 23.13
N MET A 147 -2.63 -5.77 23.89
CA MET A 147 -1.81 -4.65 24.35
C MET A 147 -1.16 -3.89 23.18
N LEU A 148 -0.76 -4.58 22.12
CA LEU A 148 -0.30 -3.93 20.88
C LEU A 148 -1.42 -3.14 20.20
N GLY A 149 -2.65 -3.65 20.19
CA GLY A 149 -3.81 -2.92 19.69
C GLY A 149 -4.06 -1.64 20.49
N VAL A 150 -4.03 -1.73 21.82
CA VAL A 150 -4.15 -0.58 22.73
C VAL A 150 -3.01 0.41 22.51
N LEU A 151 -1.77 -0.07 22.34
CA LEU A 151 -0.61 0.77 22.02
C LEU A 151 -0.82 1.50 20.69
N GLY A 152 -1.29 0.81 19.65
CA GLY A 152 -1.59 1.40 18.35
C GLY A 152 -2.62 2.53 18.44
N ILE A 153 -3.73 2.30 19.15
CA ILE A 153 -4.77 3.33 19.37
C ILE A 153 -4.19 4.51 20.18
N SER A 154 -3.36 4.22 21.17
CA SER A 154 -2.68 5.25 21.97
C SER A 154 -1.74 6.10 21.12
N MET A 155 -1.02 5.50 20.16
CA MET A 155 -0.19 6.23 19.20
C MET A 155 -1.03 7.12 18.27
N VAL A 156 -2.22 6.67 17.84
CA VAL A 156 -3.16 7.54 17.07
C VAL A 156 -3.54 8.77 17.89
N GLY A 157 -3.84 8.58 19.17
CA GLY A 157 -4.08 9.68 20.12
C GLY A 157 -2.90 10.64 20.21
N ALA A 158 -1.68 10.11 20.39
CA ALA A 158 -0.46 10.91 20.50
C ALA A 158 -0.12 11.67 19.21
N LEU A 159 -0.41 11.10 18.04
CA LEU A 159 -0.10 11.70 16.73
C LEU A 159 -1.17 12.70 16.26
N SER A 160 -2.32 12.78 16.93
CA SER A 160 -3.43 13.68 16.57
C SER A 160 -3.21 15.17 16.91
N GLY A 161 -1.96 15.55 17.19
CA GLY A 161 -1.53 16.93 17.37
C GLY A 161 -2.20 17.61 18.56
N LYS A 162 -2.98 18.67 18.32
CA LYS A 162 -3.51 19.57 19.36
C LYS A 162 -4.60 18.95 20.24
N SER A 163 -5.17 17.80 19.87
CA SER A 163 -6.32 17.22 20.57
C SER A 163 -6.27 15.70 20.61
N VAL A 164 -5.57 15.15 21.61
CA VAL A 164 -5.46 13.71 21.90
C VAL A 164 -6.83 13.03 21.96
N PHE A 165 -7.82 13.69 22.57
CA PHE A 165 -9.18 13.15 22.68
C PHE A 165 -9.83 12.87 21.32
N LYS A 166 -9.59 13.74 20.32
CA LYS A 166 -10.13 13.54 18.97
C LYS A 166 -9.47 12.33 18.30
N GLY A 167 -8.17 12.14 18.51
CA GLY A 167 -7.44 10.97 18.03
C GLY A 167 -7.88 9.65 18.66
N LEU A 168 -8.10 9.65 19.98
CA LEU A 168 -8.62 8.47 20.67
C LEU A 168 -10.08 8.18 20.27
N ALA A 169 -10.91 9.21 20.08
CA ALA A 169 -12.28 9.05 19.63
C ALA A 169 -12.36 8.47 18.21
N THR A 170 -11.50 8.94 17.27
CA THR A 170 -11.42 8.35 15.93
C THR A 170 -10.84 6.94 15.96
N GLY A 171 -9.86 6.67 16.81
CA GLY A 171 -9.34 5.32 17.04
C GLY A 171 -10.42 4.35 17.55
N ALA A 172 -11.21 4.76 18.54
CA ALA A 172 -12.34 3.98 19.05
C ALA A 172 -13.42 3.73 17.97
N LEU A 173 -13.71 4.74 17.16
CA LEU A 173 -14.62 4.61 16.02
C LEU A 173 -14.08 3.61 14.97
N GLY A 174 -12.77 3.63 14.71
CA GLY A 174 -12.11 2.64 13.85
C GLY A 174 -12.23 1.21 14.39
N VAL A 175 -12.09 1.01 15.70
CA VAL A 175 -12.31 -0.29 16.34
C VAL A 175 -13.75 -0.75 16.16
N LEU A 176 -14.74 0.13 16.33
CA LEU A 176 -16.15 -0.22 16.12
C LEU A 176 -16.41 -0.66 14.67
N ILE A 177 -15.88 0.06 13.68
CA ILE A 177 -15.99 -0.32 12.26
C ILE A 177 -15.32 -1.68 11.99
N ALA A 178 -14.17 -1.95 12.61
CA ALA A 178 -13.46 -3.22 12.46
C ALA A 178 -14.22 -4.43 13.05
N THR A 179 -15.27 -4.20 13.87
CA THR A 179 -16.13 -5.29 14.37
C THR A 179 -17.22 -5.72 13.39
N ILE A 180 -17.37 -5.05 12.24
CA ILE A 180 -18.31 -5.44 11.19
C ILE A 180 -17.79 -6.73 10.51
N GLY A 181 -18.69 -7.68 10.26
CA GLY A 181 -18.39 -8.95 9.59
C GLY A 181 -18.13 -10.12 10.54
N TYR A 182 -17.48 -11.16 10.02
CA TYR A 182 -17.10 -12.34 10.80
C TYR A 182 -15.98 -12.02 11.79
N SER A 183 -16.07 -12.62 12.98
CA SER A 183 -14.97 -12.59 13.94
C SER A 183 -13.96 -13.70 13.61
N GLN A 184 -12.69 -13.49 13.99
CA GLN A 184 -11.64 -14.50 13.75
C GLN A 184 -11.86 -15.81 14.53
N ASN A 185 -12.63 -15.77 15.62
CA ASN A 185 -12.81 -16.90 16.53
C ASN A 185 -14.19 -17.58 16.39
N GLU A 186 -15.18 -16.87 15.85
CA GLU A 186 -16.57 -17.33 15.75
C GLU A 186 -17.16 -16.98 14.38
N ALA A 187 -17.85 -17.93 13.77
CA ALA A 187 -18.55 -17.79 12.49
C ALA A 187 -19.90 -17.06 12.61
N VAL A 188 -20.03 -16.13 13.56
CA VAL A 188 -21.24 -15.31 13.75
C VAL A 188 -20.96 -13.91 13.22
N PRO A 189 -21.63 -13.46 12.14
CA PRO A 189 -21.41 -12.14 11.57
C PRO A 189 -22.03 -11.06 12.45
N ARG A 190 -21.33 -9.94 12.61
CA ARG A 190 -21.77 -8.77 13.39
C ARG A 190 -21.99 -7.58 12.46
N TYR A 191 -23.07 -6.83 12.68
CA TYR A 191 -23.33 -5.56 11.98
C TYR A 191 -23.26 -5.62 10.43
N PHE A 192 -23.64 -6.76 9.82
CA PHE A 192 -23.62 -6.91 8.34
C PHE A 192 -24.91 -6.42 7.66
N PHE A 193 -25.93 -6.01 8.44
CA PHE A 193 -27.18 -5.39 7.95
C PHE A 193 -27.91 -6.14 6.82
N GLY A 194 -27.73 -7.46 6.71
CA GLY A 194 -28.35 -8.27 5.65
C GLY A 194 -27.65 -8.21 4.30
N THR A 195 -26.48 -7.56 4.19
CA THR A 195 -25.69 -7.51 2.96
C THR A 195 -24.45 -8.41 3.05
N GLU A 196 -24.27 -9.27 2.04
CA GLU A 196 -23.11 -10.17 1.96
C GLU A 196 -21.78 -9.41 1.81
N TYR A 197 -21.83 -8.19 1.28
CA TYR A 197 -20.66 -7.32 1.11
C TYR A 197 -19.93 -7.00 2.43
N LEU A 198 -20.65 -6.99 3.55
CA LEU A 198 -20.08 -6.68 4.87
C LEU A 198 -19.70 -7.92 5.68
N LEU A 199 -19.85 -9.13 5.13
CA LEU A 199 -19.49 -10.36 5.84
C LEU A 199 -17.98 -10.48 6.08
N ASP A 200 -17.17 -10.04 5.13
CA ASP A 200 -15.71 -9.96 5.25
C ASP A 200 -15.23 -8.66 5.94
N GLY A 201 -16.17 -7.90 6.49
CA GLY A 201 -15.94 -6.61 7.13
C GLY A 201 -15.98 -5.42 6.19
N ALA A 202 -15.79 -4.23 6.76
CA ALA A 202 -15.84 -2.99 5.99
C ALA A 202 -14.55 -2.84 5.15
N PRO A 203 -14.64 -2.77 3.81
CA PRO A 203 -13.45 -2.82 2.98
C PRO A 203 -12.68 -1.51 3.11
N LEU A 204 -11.50 -1.63 3.71
CA LEU A 204 -10.66 -0.49 4.07
C LEU A 204 -10.27 0.37 2.85
N LEU A 205 -10.02 -0.26 1.71
CA LEU A 205 -9.53 0.41 0.52
C LEU A 205 -10.56 1.38 -0.09
N PRO A 206 -11.82 0.97 -0.40
CA PRO A 206 -12.89 1.90 -0.77
C PRO A 206 -13.11 3.04 0.24
N ILE A 207 -13.05 2.75 1.54
CA ILE A 207 -13.25 3.75 2.60
C ILE A 207 -12.16 4.82 2.53
N VAL A 208 -10.89 4.39 2.47
CA VAL A 208 -9.74 5.28 2.36
C VAL A 208 -9.82 6.08 1.06
N LEU A 209 -10.04 5.44 -0.09
CA LEU A 209 -10.18 6.12 -1.37
C LEU A 209 -11.30 7.16 -1.34
N GLY A 210 -12.47 6.82 -0.79
CA GLY A 210 -13.57 7.77 -0.63
C GLY A 210 -13.18 8.95 0.25
N LEU A 211 -12.53 8.71 1.38
CA LEU A 211 -12.10 9.75 2.31
C LEU A 211 -11.13 10.76 1.69
N PHE A 212 -10.27 10.33 0.77
CA PHE A 212 -9.26 11.21 0.15
C PHE A 212 -9.65 11.71 -1.25
N ALA A 213 -10.32 10.90 -2.06
CA ALA A 213 -10.73 11.28 -3.41
C ALA A 213 -11.97 12.17 -3.42
N LEU A 214 -12.96 11.94 -2.55
CA LEU A 214 -14.18 12.76 -2.55
C LEU A 214 -13.90 14.25 -2.25
N PRO A 215 -13.08 14.62 -1.24
CA PRO A 215 -12.75 16.02 -1.03
C PRO A 215 -12.07 16.67 -2.23
N GLU A 216 -11.13 15.98 -2.88
CA GLU A 216 -10.43 16.48 -4.06
C GLU A 216 -11.40 16.64 -5.25
N MET A 217 -12.29 15.66 -5.48
CA MET A 217 -13.31 15.73 -6.52
C MET A 217 -14.27 16.90 -6.29
N VAL A 218 -14.68 17.14 -5.05
CA VAL A 218 -15.54 18.27 -4.69
C VAL A 218 -14.80 19.59 -4.88
N ASP A 219 -13.54 19.71 -4.46
CA ASP A 219 -12.74 20.93 -4.65
C ASP A 219 -12.55 21.26 -6.14
N LEU A 220 -12.24 20.25 -6.96
CA LEU A 220 -12.15 20.42 -8.43
C LEU A 220 -13.49 20.85 -9.03
N ALA A 221 -14.60 20.21 -8.62
CA ALA A 221 -15.93 20.56 -9.10
C ALA A 221 -16.34 21.99 -8.72
N VAL A 222 -16.01 22.43 -7.50
CA VAL A 222 -16.30 23.78 -7.01
C VAL A 222 -15.44 24.83 -7.72
N ARG A 223 -14.15 24.55 -7.95
CA ARG A 223 -13.23 25.49 -8.59
C ARG A 223 -13.34 25.52 -10.12
N ASN A 224 -14.02 24.53 -10.71
CA ASN A 224 -14.28 24.41 -12.14
C ASN A 224 -13.01 24.55 -13.00
N ILE A 225 -11.90 24.00 -12.51
CA ILE A 225 -10.58 24.04 -13.16
C ILE A 225 -10.26 22.68 -13.76
N SER A 226 -9.70 22.71 -14.97
CA SER A 226 -9.07 21.55 -15.59
C SER A 226 -7.82 21.13 -14.80
N ILE A 227 -7.59 19.81 -14.69
CA ILE A 227 -6.37 19.24 -14.11
C ILE A 227 -5.13 19.68 -14.94
N ALA A 228 -5.30 19.90 -16.24
CA ALA A 228 -4.27 20.45 -17.10
C ALA A 228 -4.25 21.98 -16.99
N ARG A 229 -3.24 22.53 -16.31
CA ARG A 229 -2.85 23.93 -16.51
C ARG A 229 -2.09 24.02 -17.82
N GLU A 230 -2.73 24.52 -18.88
CA GLU A 230 -2.02 25.11 -20.01
C GLU A 230 -1.20 26.29 -19.48
N GLY A 231 0.13 26.15 -19.47
CA GLY A 231 1.03 27.23 -19.10
C GLY A 231 2.28 26.76 -18.37
N MET A 232 3.24 26.27 -19.15
CA MET A 232 4.70 26.48 -19.03
C MET A 232 5.46 25.34 -19.72
N ILE A 233 5.20 25.14 -21.01
CA ILE A 233 6.26 24.68 -21.90
C ILE A 233 6.94 25.95 -22.36
N ARG A 234 8.04 26.34 -21.70
CA ARG A 234 8.95 27.34 -22.27
C ARG A 234 9.55 26.70 -23.51
N ASP A 235 9.17 27.24 -24.66
CA ASP A 235 9.85 26.98 -25.91
C ASP A 235 11.34 27.28 -25.72
N THR A 236 12.17 26.27 -25.94
CA THR A 236 13.64 26.41 -25.92
C THR A 236 14.14 27.13 -27.19
N GLY A 237 13.25 27.53 -28.10
CA GLY A 237 13.56 28.31 -29.29
C GLY A 237 13.11 29.76 -29.17
N GLY A 238 13.92 30.62 -28.55
CA GLY A 238 13.63 32.05 -28.49
C GLY A 238 13.36 32.66 -29.87
N ARG A 239 12.10 33.03 -30.12
CA ARG A 239 11.69 34.05 -31.10
C ARG A 239 10.28 34.53 -30.76
N GLU A 240 10.19 35.76 -30.28
CA GLU A 240 8.93 36.52 -30.26
C GLU A 240 8.52 36.78 -31.71
N LEU A 241 7.29 36.41 -32.07
CA LEU A 241 6.62 36.95 -33.24
C LEU A 241 5.48 37.84 -32.73
N MET A 242 5.54 39.10 -33.19
CA MET A 242 4.58 40.18 -32.98
C MET A 242 3.14 39.77 -33.33
#